data_AF-A0A0F6U2M9-F1
#
_entry.id   AF-A0A0F6U2M9-F1
#
_cell.length_a   1.000
_cell.length_b   1.000
_cell.length_c   1.000
_cell.angle_alpha   90.00
_cell.angle_beta   90.00
_cell.angle_gamma   90.00
#
_symmetry.space_group_name_H-M   'P 1'
#
loop_
_entity.id
_entity.type
_entity.pdbx_description
1 polymer ?
#
loop_
_entity_poly.entity_id
_entity_poly.type
_entity_poly.pdbx_seq_one_letter_code
_entity_poly.pdbx_strand_id
1 'polypeptide(L)'
;MGRGGTRERAIDELERLSPNNPLKSASLNLLYNLSRNLEALSKKTQEDREFIMRLAPLYQQDREQAVQQGIQQGRQQGEADLVLRQLQRRFGEIPQNLEETIRNLSVERLEDLGLALLDFDNLADLDNWLHP
;
A
#
# COMPACT_ATOMS: atom_id res chain seq x y z
N MET A 1 -31.45 13.93 21.54
CA MET A 1 -30.41 14.39 20.59
C MET A 1 -29.13 13.64 20.94
N GLY A 2 -28.43 12.87 20.12
CA GLY A 2 -28.66 12.27 18.81
C GLY A 2 -27.58 11.19 18.66
N ARG A 3 -27.97 9.94 18.37
CA ARG A 3 -27.03 8.86 18.02
C ARG A 3 -26.88 8.73 16.50
N GLY A 4 -27.96 8.98 15.75
CA GLY A 4 -27.94 8.94 14.29
C GLY A 4 -27.04 9.95 13.62
N GLY A 5 -27.07 11.21 14.05
CA GLY A 5 -26.20 12.22 13.48
C GLY A 5 -24.71 11.96 13.70
N THR A 6 -24.30 11.14 14.68
CA THR A 6 -22.88 10.90 14.98
C THR A 6 -22.25 9.87 14.04
N ARG A 7 -23.01 8.88 13.59
CA ARG A 7 -22.50 7.83 12.68
C ARG A 7 -22.43 8.29 11.23
N GLU A 8 -23.41 9.06 10.77
CA GLU A 8 -23.37 9.65 9.43
C GLU A 8 -22.22 10.66 9.30
N ARG A 9 -22.04 11.53 10.30
CA ARG A 9 -20.90 12.46 10.32
C ARG A 9 -19.55 11.73 10.27
N ALA A 10 -19.44 10.58 10.93
CA ALA A 10 -18.21 9.78 10.86
C ALA A 10 -17.94 9.25 9.44
N ILE A 11 -18.96 8.84 8.70
CA ILE A 11 -18.81 8.44 7.29
C ILE A 11 -18.41 9.65 6.44
N ASP A 12 -19.10 10.78 6.58
CA ASP A 12 -18.80 12.00 5.82
C ASP A 12 -17.38 12.52 6.08
N GLU A 13 -16.89 12.40 7.31
CA GLU A 13 -15.51 12.75 7.67
C GLU A 13 -14.49 11.81 7.01
N LEU A 14 -14.76 10.51 6.95
CA LEU A 14 -13.87 9.54 6.30
C LEU A 14 -13.80 9.71 4.79
N GLU A 15 -14.91 10.10 4.16
CA GLU A 15 -14.96 10.41 2.73
C GLU A 15 -14.06 11.60 2.38
N ARG A 16 -13.87 12.55 3.30
CA ARG A 16 -13.00 13.72 3.12
C ARG A 16 -11.51 13.42 3.32
N LEU A 17 -11.18 12.31 3.98
CA LEU A 17 -9.78 11.92 4.18
C LEU A 17 -9.15 11.37 2.89
N SER A 18 -7.88 11.70 2.68
CA SER A 18 -7.06 11.12 1.60
C SER A 18 -7.11 9.59 1.64
N PRO A 19 -7.17 8.90 0.48
CA PRO A 19 -7.19 7.43 0.40
C PRO A 19 -6.07 6.74 1.17
N ASN A 20 -4.88 7.35 1.26
CA ASN A 20 -3.70 6.74 1.91
C ASN A 20 -3.52 7.19 3.38
N ASN A 21 -4.53 7.83 3.98
CA ASN A 21 -4.42 8.31 5.35
C ASN A 21 -4.57 7.13 6.34
N PRO A 22 -3.58 6.83 7.21
CA PRO A 22 -3.67 5.72 8.16
C PRO A 22 -4.89 5.80 9.09
N LEU A 23 -5.34 7.01 9.44
CA LEU A 23 -6.52 7.21 10.27
C LEU A 23 -7.81 6.79 9.57
N LYS A 24 -7.85 6.89 8.23
CA LYS A 24 -9.00 6.48 7.43
C LYS A 24 -9.21 4.98 7.53
N SER A 25 -8.18 4.19 7.24
CA SER A 25 -8.25 2.73 7.27
C SER A 25 -8.49 2.20 8.70
N ALA A 26 -7.85 2.80 9.72
CA ALA A 26 -8.10 2.44 11.13
C ALA A 26 -9.56 2.67 11.53
N SER A 27 -10.13 3.82 11.15
CA SER A 27 -11.53 4.16 11.46
C SER A 27 -12.51 3.30 10.66
N LEU A 28 -12.25 3.05 9.38
CA LEU A 28 -13.06 2.17 8.54
C LEU A 28 -13.12 0.75 9.11
N ASN A 29 -12.01 0.21 9.63
CA ASN A 29 -12.02 -1.09 10.32
C ASN A 29 -12.89 -1.08 11.58
N LEU A 30 -12.82 -0.03 12.41
CA LEU A 30 -13.67 0.08 13.61
C LEU A 30 -15.15 0.17 13.25
N LEU A 31 -15.49 1.01 12.25
CA LEU A 31 -16.86 1.15 11.76
C LEU A 31 -17.37 -0.15 11.13
N TYR A 32 -16.52 -0.90 10.42
CA TYR A 32 -16.89 -2.19 9.84
C TYR A 32 -17.17 -3.23 10.94
N ASN A 33 -16.36 -3.28 11.99
CA ASN A 33 -16.64 -4.13 13.14
C ASN A 33 -17.97 -3.76 13.82
N LEU A 34 -18.26 -2.45 13.92
CA LEU A 34 -19.56 -1.98 14.41
C LEU A 34 -20.70 -2.40 13.47
N SER A 35 -20.56 -2.26 12.15
CA SER A 35 -21.60 -2.63 11.18
C SER A 35 -21.93 -4.13 11.27
N ARG A 36 -20.92 -4.99 11.43
CA ARG A 36 -21.08 -6.43 11.67
C ARG A 36 -21.90 -6.74 12.93
N ASN A 37 -21.67 -5.99 14.01
CA ASN A 37 -22.47 -6.13 15.22
C ASN A 37 -23.93 -5.69 14.99
N LEU A 38 -24.16 -4.61 14.24
CA LEU A 38 -25.50 -4.16 13.87
C LEU A 38 -26.20 -5.16 12.95
N GLU A 39 -25.49 -5.80 12.02
CA GLU A 39 -25.97 -6.88 11.16
C GLU A 39 -26.45 -8.10 11.98
N ALA A 40 -25.86 -8.37 13.14
CA ALA A 40 -26.30 -9.46 14.02
C ALA A 40 -27.59 -9.16 14.81
N LEU A 41 -28.04 -7.90 14.89
CA LEU A 41 -29.25 -7.54 15.63
C LEU A 41 -30.53 -8.09 14.96
N SER A 42 -31.42 -8.71 15.73
CA SER A 42 -32.69 -9.24 15.22
C SER A 42 -33.67 -8.14 14.75
N LYS A 43 -33.64 -6.97 15.41
CA LYS A 43 -34.39 -5.77 15.01
C LYS A 43 -33.42 -4.62 14.76
N LYS A 44 -33.25 -4.27 13.48
CA LYS A 44 -32.46 -3.11 13.05
C LYS A 44 -33.35 -1.90 12.84
N THR A 45 -32.84 -0.74 13.21
CA THR A 45 -33.46 0.53 12.83
C THR A 45 -33.20 0.84 11.36
N GLN A 46 -33.96 1.78 10.79
CA GLN A 46 -33.70 2.27 9.43
C GLN A 46 -32.31 2.93 9.34
N GLU A 47 -31.91 3.65 10.38
CA GLU A 47 -30.60 4.28 10.51
C GLU A 47 -29.45 3.25 10.46
N ASP A 48 -29.59 2.12 11.16
CA ASP A 48 -28.56 1.07 11.13
C ASP A 48 -28.41 0.50 9.71
N ARG A 49 -29.51 0.34 8.97
CA ARG A 49 -29.48 -0.15 7.58
C ARG A 49 -28.78 0.85 6.66
N GLU A 50 -29.10 2.13 6.77
CA GLU A 50 -28.49 3.20 5.98
C GLU A 50 -26.99 3.32 6.27
N PHE A 51 -26.61 3.26 7.54
CA PHE A 51 -25.21 3.25 7.95
C PHE A 51 -24.43 2.07 7.34
N ILE A 52 -24.97 0.84 7.43
CA ILE A 52 -24.36 -0.36 6.85
C ILE A 52 -24.20 -0.20 5.33
N MET A 53 -25.25 0.25 4.63
CA MET A 53 -25.24 0.42 3.17
C MET A 53 -24.21 1.45 2.71
N ARG A 54 -24.06 2.57 3.43
CA ARG A 54 -23.08 3.62 3.08
C ARG A 54 -21.64 3.19 3.41
N LEU A 55 -21.43 2.47 4.50
CA LEU A 55 -20.10 2.06 4.94
C LEU A 55 -19.49 0.94 4.08
N ALA A 56 -20.30 -0.04 3.66
CA ALA A 56 -19.83 -1.22 2.94
C ALA A 56 -18.94 -0.91 1.73
N PRO A 57 -19.33 -0.04 0.77
CA PRO A 57 -18.48 0.28 -0.37
C PRO A 57 -17.18 1.00 0.03
N LEU A 58 -17.22 1.88 1.04
CA LEU A 58 -16.04 2.60 1.50
C LEU A 58 -14.99 1.65 2.11
N TYR A 59 -15.45 0.70 2.92
CA TYR A 59 -14.58 -0.33 3.49
C TYR A 59 -13.99 -1.24 2.41
N GLN A 60 -14.82 -1.67 1.44
CA GLN A 60 -14.35 -2.50 0.35
C GLN A 60 -13.28 -1.79 -0.49
N GLN A 61 -13.51 -0.53 -0.84
CA GLN A 61 -12.55 0.26 -1.60
C GLN A 61 -11.22 0.43 -0.86
N ASP A 62 -11.24 0.75 0.44
CA ASP A 62 -10.03 0.86 1.27
C ASP A 62 -9.25 -0.46 1.30
N ARG A 63 -9.94 -1.60 1.43
CA ARG A 63 -9.30 -2.92 1.37
C ARG A 63 -8.69 -3.23 0.02
N GLU A 64 -9.39 -2.94 -1.07
CA GLU A 64 -8.87 -3.15 -2.43
C GLU A 64 -7.62 -2.28 -2.67
N GLN A 65 -7.65 -1.01 -2.24
CA GLN A 65 -6.49 -0.12 -2.33
C GLN A 65 -5.31 -0.63 -1.50
N ALA A 66 -5.54 -1.08 -0.27
CA ALA A 66 -4.49 -1.65 0.59
C ALA A 66 -3.86 -2.90 -0.02
N VAL A 67 -4.67 -3.78 -0.64
CA VAL A 67 -4.16 -4.97 -1.36
C VAL A 67 -3.31 -4.56 -2.55
N GLN A 68 -3.78 -3.63 -3.37
CA GLN A 68 -3.02 -3.15 -4.54
C GLN A 68 -1.68 -2.52 -4.13
N GLN A 69 -1.67 -1.72 -3.07
CA GLN A 69 -0.43 -1.15 -2.52
C GLN A 69 0.52 -2.24 -2.02
N GLY A 70 0.00 -3.24 -1.29
CA GLY A 70 0.80 -4.37 -0.82
C GLY A 70 1.41 -5.18 -1.97
N ILE A 71 0.67 -5.38 -3.06
CA ILE A 71 1.18 -6.05 -4.27
C ILE A 71 2.30 -5.22 -4.91
N GLN A 72 2.10 -3.91 -5.07
CA GLN A 72 3.11 -3.03 -5.66
C GLN A 72 4.39 -2.97 -4.81
N GLN A 73 4.26 -2.82 -3.49
CA GLN A 73 5.38 -2.83 -2.56
C GLN A 73 6.11 -4.19 -2.58
N GLY A 74 5.36 -5.29 -2.57
CA GLY A 74 5.93 -6.64 -2.63
C GLY A 74 6.70 -6.90 -3.93
N ARG A 75 6.18 -6.42 -5.07
CA ARG A 75 6.87 -6.51 -6.36
C ARG A 75 8.17 -5.71 -6.35
N GLN A 76 8.13 -4.44 -5.93
CA GLN A 76 9.31 -3.58 -5.83
C GLN A 76 10.39 -4.19 -4.91
N GLN A 77 10.00 -4.66 -3.71
CA GLN A 77 10.93 -5.30 -2.78
C GLN A 77 11.54 -6.57 -3.37
N GLY A 78 10.72 -7.42 -3.99
CA GLY A 78 11.19 -8.66 -4.60
C GLY A 78 12.16 -8.44 -5.76
N GLU A 79 11.88 -7.48 -6.63
CA GLU A 79 12.75 -7.12 -7.74
C GLU A 79 14.06 -6.48 -7.26
N ALA A 80 14.00 -5.57 -6.28
CA ALA A 80 15.19 -4.98 -5.68
C ALA A 80 16.09 -6.05 -5.03
N ASP A 81 15.50 -6.95 -4.24
CA ASP A 81 16.24 -8.06 -3.61
C ASP A 81 16.89 -8.99 -4.65
N LEU A 82 16.19 -9.26 -5.75
CA LEU A 82 16.73 -10.09 -6.84
C LEU A 82 17.90 -9.39 -7.54
N VAL A 83 17.77 -8.10 -7.89
CA VAL A 83 18.85 -7.31 -8.50
C VAL A 83 20.05 -7.22 -7.58
N LEU A 84 19.85 -6.95 -6.28
CA LEU A 84 20.93 -6.88 -5.30
C LEU A 84 21.68 -8.21 -5.18
N ARG A 85 20.97 -9.34 -5.16
CA ARG A 85 21.61 -10.68 -5.15
C ARG A 85 22.41 -10.94 -6.41
N GLN A 86 21.94 -10.50 -7.58
CA GLN A 86 22.68 -10.62 -8.84
C GLN A 86 23.95 -9.79 -8.82
N LEU A 87 23.87 -8.52 -8.39
CA LEU A 87 25.02 -7.64 -8.21
C LEU A 87 26.01 -8.23 -7.23
N GLN A 88 25.54 -8.68 -6.07
CA GLN A 88 26.38 -9.30 -5.04
C GLN A 88 27.10 -10.54 -5.58
N ARG A 89 26.44 -11.34 -6.43
CA ARG A 89 27.03 -12.52 -7.05
C ARG A 89 28.10 -12.17 -8.09
N ARG A 90 27.94 -11.10 -8.86
CA ARG A 90 28.91 -10.69 -9.90
C ARG A 90 30.08 -9.90 -9.33
N PHE A 91 29.81 -8.98 -8.41
CA PHE A 91 30.78 -7.96 -7.97
C PHE A 91 31.20 -8.08 -6.50
N GLY A 92 30.59 -8.98 -5.72
CA GLY A 92 30.90 -9.16 -4.31
C GLY A 92 30.11 -8.21 -3.41
N GLU A 93 30.75 -7.64 -2.40
CA GLU A 93 30.06 -6.75 -1.47
C GLU A 93 29.61 -5.46 -2.17
N ILE A 94 28.34 -5.09 -1.99
CA ILE A 94 27.77 -3.87 -2.58
C ILE A 94 27.76 -2.77 -1.52
N PRO A 95 28.29 -1.58 -1.81
CA PRO A 95 28.25 -0.44 -0.91
C PRO A 95 26.82 -0.12 -0.44
N GLN A 96 26.64 0.16 0.86
CA GLN A 96 25.34 0.40 1.47
C GLN A 96 24.53 1.51 0.78
N ASN A 97 25.19 2.58 0.34
CA ASN A 97 24.54 3.68 -0.37
C ASN A 97 23.92 3.22 -1.71
N LEU A 98 24.60 2.33 -2.44
CA LEU A 98 24.07 1.77 -3.67
C LEU A 98 22.92 0.81 -3.39
N GLU A 99 23.02 0.01 -2.33
CA GLU A 99 21.93 -0.86 -1.89
C GLU A 99 20.66 -0.05 -1.56
N GLU A 100 20.79 1.02 -0.77
CA GLU A 100 19.68 1.91 -0.43
C GLU A 100 19.08 2.59 -1.66
N THR A 101 19.91 3.04 -2.60
CA THR A 101 19.43 3.61 -3.86
C THR A 101 18.62 2.58 -4.65
N ILE A 102 19.13 1.35 -4.82
CA ILE A 102 18.47 0.28 -5.57
C ILE A 102 17.13 -0.09 -4.92
N ARG A 103 17.07 -0.23 -3.59
CA ARG A 103 15.83 -0.54 -2.86
C ARG A 103 14.72 0.50 -3.06
N ASN A 104 15.08 1.74 -3.40
CA ASN A 104 14.14 2.84 -3.62
C ASN A 104 13.81 3.09 -5.09
N LEU A 105 14.41 2.35 -6.03
CA LEU A 105 14.06 2.43 -7.45
C LEU A 105 12.62 1.95 -7.69
N SER A 106 11.95 2.54 -8.68
CA SER A 106 10.67 2.01 -9.16
C SER A 106 10.85 0.61 -9.75
N VAL A 107 9.77 -0.16 -9.77
CA VAL A 107 9.68 -1.47 -10.45
C VAL A 107 10.26 -1.38 -11.88
N GLU A 108 9.80 -0.42 -12.68
CA GLU A 108 10.26 -0.23 -14.06
C GLU A 108 11.78 -0.02 -14.14
N ARG A 109 12.34 0.79 -13.24
CA ARG A 109 13.79 1.02 -13.16
C ARG A 109 14.55 -0.22 -12.70
N LEU A 110 13.96 -1.04 -11.82
CA LEU A 110 14.55 -2.29 -11.38
C LEU A 110 14.57 -3.33 -12.50
N GLU A 111 13.52 -3.41 -13.31
CA GLU A 111 13.46 -4.25 -14.51
C GLU A 111 14.52 -3.83 -15.53
N ASP A 112 14.63 -2.53 -15.82
CA ASP A 112 15.66 -1.98 -16.71
C ASP A 112 17.07 -2.26 -16.19
N LEU A 113 17.30 -2.08 -14.89
CA LEU A 113 18.58 -2.38 -14.25
C LEU A 113 18.90 -3.88 -14.34
N GLY A 114 17.91 -4.75 -14.17
CA GLY A 114 18.10 -6.21 -14.29
C GLY A 114 18.61 -6.64 -15.66
N LEU A 115 18.21 -5.93 -16.73
CA LEU A 115 18.71 -6.16 -18.08
C LEU A 115 20.10 -5.54 -18.29
N ALA A 116 20.26 -4.26 -17.95
CA ALA A 116 21.51 -3.52 -18.14
C ALA A 116 22.68 -4.14 -17.34
N LEU A 117 22.37 -4.73 -16.17
CA LEU A 117 23.34 -5.42 -15.32
C LEU A 117 24.11 -6.51 -16.06
N LEU A 118 23.54 -7.13 -17.09
CA LEU A 118 24.19 -8.18 -17.88
C LEU A 118 25.37 -7.63 -18.70
N ASP A 119 25.33 -6.35 -19.06
CA ASP A 119 26.35 -5.66 -19.85
C ASP A 119 27.40 -4.95 -19.00
N PHE A 120 27.23 -4.92 -17.67
CA PHE A 120 28.19 -4.28 -16.77
C PHE A 120 29.48 -5.12 -16.63
N ASP A 121 30.63 -4.46 -16.68
CA ASP A 121 31.94 -5.05 -16.43
C ASP A 121 32.37 -4.85 -14.97
N ASN A 122 31.94 -3.76 -14.34
CA ASN A 122 32.35 -3.40 -12.99
C ASN A 122 31.32 -2.50 -12.27
N LEU A 123 31.56 -2.19 -10.99
CA LEU A 123 30.66 -1.37 -10.18
C LEU A 123 30.56 0.10 -10.63
N ALA A 124 31.52 0.63 -11.37
CA ALA A 124 31.42 2.00 -11.90
C ALA A 124 30.33 2.08 -12.99
N ASP A 125 30.09 1.00 -13.74
CA ASP A 125 29.00 0.97 -14.73
C ASP A 125 27.64 1.09 -14.04
N LEU A 126 27.47 0.41 -12.89
CA LEU A 126 26.28 0.54 -12.05
C LEU A 126 26.12 1.97 -11.51
N ASP A 127 27.19 2.56 -10.98
CA ASP A 127 27.14 3.91 -10.42
C ASP A 127 26.77 4.96 -11.48
N ASN A 128 27.36 4.85 -12.68
CA ASN A 128 27.04 5.68 -13.84
C ASN A 128 25.58 5.48 -14.30
N TRP A 129 25.07 4.24 -14.29
CA TRP A 129 23.68 3.96 -14.67
C TRP A 129 22.67 4.56 -13.69
N LEU A 130 22.98 4.52 -12.39
CA LEU A 130 22.13 5.08 -11.35
C LEU A 130 22.12 6.62 -11.38
N HIS A 131 23.22 7.24 -11.84
CA HIS A 131 23.44 8.69 -11.89
C HIS A 131 23.84 9.15 -13.32
N PRO A 132 22.91 9.09 -14.29
CA PRO A 132 23.20 9.41 -15.69
C PRO A 132 23.51 10.89 -15.95
#